data_AF-A0A8W8INA0-F1
#
_entry.id   AF-A0A8W8INA0-F1
#
_cell.length_a   1.000
_cell.length_b   1.000
_cell.length_c   1.000
_cell.angle_alpha   90.00
_cell.angle_beta   90.00
_cell.angle_gamma   90.00
#
_symmetry.space_group_name_H-M   'P 1'
#
loop_
_entity.id
_entity.type
_entity.pdbx_description
1 polymer ?
#
loop_
_entity_poly.entity_id
_entity_poly.type
_entity_poly.pdbx_seq_one_letter_code
_entity_poly.pdbx_strand_id
1 'polypeptide(L)'
;MIQRLKGVHQPFPDCSFISRSFFRLVLVSIVSGFNFSRPTIGHCWALGKREPDPNDKTAGGTDHTGSCIEMVETGIEKQQQSHCFGLWRKFSRYFGPIFMVLVVCLTTSVVVIFYICLLPHVYDQSLSKTMFHLIFGHWLLANIVFNYVMAAFTDPGHPPREIPETVSICKKCISPKPPRAHHCSICNKCVLKMDHHCPWINNCVGFFNHRYFFQFCVFMLSGTIYVCVTGLDLFKQHFYGDKYYPFPAVLYPLNMAYDIVYGEPDKPFFGGIAAFRINTSSDHEVFEHQGVVEYHRPGQDIEVDLRGQHYHTAVVYEFVLCSAVVIALSLLVLWHVRMISYGETNIEVYINRKEVDRLKKLGLVYTNPYHYGFLRNWQHFFGLGNGRTFARNVLFPSTHLPPGNGLTYSRAQNRREKEIENKGLMLL
;
A
#
# COMPACT_ATOMS: atom_id res chain seq x y z
N MET A 1 48.40 -19.80 40.46
CA MET A 1 48.72 -20.73 39.35
C MET A 1 47.40 -21.31 38.87
N ILE A 2 46.90 -20.81 37.71
CA ILE A 2 45.95 -21.46 36.77
C ILE A 2 44.49 -21.60 37.29
N GLN A 3 43.53 -20.73 36.91
CA GLN A 3 42.70 -20.64 35.68
C GLN A 3 41.45 -21.56 35.64
N ARG A 4 40.34 -20.99 35.11
CA ARG A 4 39.02 -21.55 34.68
C ARG A 4 37.97 -21.62 35.80
N LEU A 5 36.82 -20.92 35.77
CA LEU A 5 35.93 -20.54 34.66
C LEU A 5 35.25 -19.17 34.95
N LYS A 6 35.49 -18.17 34.09
CA LYS A 6 34.58 -17.03 33.89
C LYS A 6 33.81 -17.33 32.60
N GLY A 7 32.50 -17.55 32.71
CA GLY A 7 31.61 -17.85 31.60
C GLY A 7 30.39 -16.93 31.60
N VAL A 8 30.52 -15.84 30.83
CA VAL A 8 29.47 -15.19 30.02
C VAL A 8 28.17 -14.75 30.74
N HIS A 9 28.11 -13.47 31.11
CA HIS A 9 26.87 -12.70 31.10
C HIS A 9 26.34 -12.60 29.66
N GLN A 10 25.12 -13.05 29.41
CA GLN A 10 24.31 -12.66 28.24
C GLN A 10 23.08 -11.90 28.76
N PRO A 11 22.83 -10.65 28.34
CA PRO A 11 21.57 -9.98 28.63
C PRO A 11 20.44 -10.63 27.81
N PHE A 12 19.28 -10.81 28.45
CA PHE A 12 18.04 -11.23 27.81
C PHE A 12 17.65 -10.26 26.68
N PRO A 13 17.01 -10.74 25.59
CA PRO A 13 16.63 -9.90 24.47
C PRO A 13 15.55 -8.90 24.89
N ASP A 14 15.86 -7.64 24.62
CA ASP A 14 15.04 -6.47 24.86
C ASP A 14 13.68 -6.58 24.13
N CYS A 15 12.55 -6.47 24.84
CA CYS A 15 11.18 -6.54 24.29
C CYS A 15 10.86 -5.43 23.27
N SER A 16 11.79 -4.49 23.07
CA SER A 16 11.81 -3.56 21.95
C SER A 16 12.00 -4.25 20.58
N PHE A 17 12.43 -5.52 20.55
CA PHE A 17 12.69 -6.28 19.33
C PHE A 17 11.43 -6.80 18.61
N ILE A 18 10.36 -7.13 19.34
CA ILE A 18 9.11 -7.67 18.75
C ILE A 18 8.27 -6.54 18.14
N SER A 19 8.19 -5.37 18.78
CA SER A 19 7.52 -4.20 18.20
C SER A 19 8.29 -3.66 16.98
N ARG A 20 9.64 -3.66 17.04
CA ARG A 20 10.49 -3.29 15.89
C ARG A 20 10.44 -4.31 14.76
N SER A 21 10.29 -5.60 15.05
CA SER A 21 10.19 -6.66 14.04
C SER A 21 8.81 -6.71 13.38
N PHE A 22 7.74 -6.43 14.12
CA PHE A 22 6.39 -6.30 13.58
C PHE A 22 6.24 -5.01 12.76
N PHE A 23 6.73 -3.86 13.27
CA PHE A 23 6.80 -2.63 12.48
C PHE A 23 7.72 -2.79 11.28
N ARG A 24 8.84 -3.53 11.36
CA ARG A 24 9.66 -3.86 10.20
C ARG A 24 8.98 -4.82 9.25
N LEU A 25 8.19 -5.81 9.69
CA LEU A 25 7.46 -6.70 8.79
C LEU A 25 6.33 -5.97 8.06
N VAL A 26 5.64 -5.06 8.76
CA VAL A 26 4.61 -4.19 8.20
C VAL A 26 5.23 -3.14 7.29
N LEU A 27 6.32 -2.47 7.68
CA LEU A 27 7.06 -1.57 6.78
C LEU A 27 7.67 -2.30 5.60
N VAL A 28 8.25 -3.49 5.77
CA VAL A 28 8.83 -4.28 4.68
C VAL A 28 7.70 -4.77 3.78
N SER A 29 6.54 -5.16 4.28
CA SER A 29 5.40 -5.54 3.42
C SER A 29 4.81 -4.34 2.66
N ILE A 30 4.73 -3.17 3.32
CA ILE A 30 4.27 -1.91 2.71
C ILE A 30 5.28 -1.41 1.67
N VAL A 31 6.57 -1.31 2.02
CA VAL A 31 7.66 -0.85 1.13
C VAL A 31 7.96 -1.85 0.01
N SER A 32 7.85 -3.17 0.27
CA SER A 32 8.02 -4.19 -0.78
C SER A 32 6.87 -4.11 -1.79
N GLY A 33 5.64 -3.83 -1.35
CA GLY A 33 4.50 -3.59 -2.24
C GLY A 33 4.69 -2.41 -3.20
N PHE A 34 5.48 -1.40 -2.82
CA PHE A 34 5.82 -0.25 -3.65
C PHE A 34 6.98 -0.46 -4.64
N ASN A 35 7.71 -1.58 -4.54
CA ASN A 35 8.95 -1.80 -5.31
C ASN A 35 8.99 -3.12 -6.11
N PHE A 36 7.84 -3.71 -6.45
CA PHE A 36 7.78 -4.95 -7.26
C PHE A 36 7.92 -4.73 -8.78
N SER A 37 8.68 -3.72 -9.19
CA SER A 37 9.16 -3.57 -10.57
C SER A 37 10.70 -3.65 -10.60
N ARG A 38 11.21 -4.86 -10.31
CA ARG A 38 12.63 -5.27 -10.15
C ARG A 38 13.32 -4.73 -8.89
N PRO A 39 14.08 -5.56 -8.15
CA PRO A 39 14.97 -5.08 -7.10
C PRO A 39 16.09 -4.22 -7.73
N THR A 40 16.37 -3.09 -7.10
CA THR A 40 17.54 -2.24 -7.37
C THR A 40 18.82 -2.99 -7.00
N ILE A 41 19.48 -3.62 -7.97
CA ILE A 41 20.90 -3.97 -7.86
C ILE A 41 21.68 -2.78 -8.40
N GLY A 42 21.86 -1.77 -7.55
CA GLY A 42 22.67 -0.58 -7.80
C GLY A 42 23.98 -0.55 -7.01
N HIS A 43 24.41 -1.67 -6.43
CA HIS A 43 25.54 -1.70 -5.49
C HIS A 43 26.66 -2.72 -5.83
N CYS A 44 26.80 -3.12 -7.10
CA CYS A 44 27.95 -3.91 -7.58
C CYS A 44 28.69 -3.26 -8.76
N TRP A 45 28.79 -1.93 -8.78
CA TRP A 45 29.74 -1.22 -9.65
C TRP A 45 30.74 -0.44 -8.79
N ALA A 46 31.54 -1.18 -8.03
CA ALA A 46 32.67 -0.66 -7.28
C ALA A 46 33.83 -1.67 -7.30
N LEU A 47 34.22 -2.12 -8.49
CA LEU A 47 35.57 -2.64 -8.72
C LEU A 47 36.09 -2.00 -10.00
N GLY A 48 37.25 -1.36 -9.87
CA GLY A 48 37.73 -0.29 -10.73
C GLY A 48 37.85 -0.67 -12.19
N LYS A 49 37.16 0.09 -13.05
CA LYS A 49 37.64 0.32 -14.41
C LYS A 49 38.80 1.30 -14.32
N ARG A 50 40.04 0.79 -14.34
CA ARG A 50 41.18 1.60 -14.79
C ARG A 50 40.93 1.93 -16.26
N GLU A 51 40.96 3.21 -16.60
CA GLU A 51 41.01 3.64 -18.00
C GLU A 51 42.30 3.08 -18.63
N PRO A 52 42.26 2.52 -19.85
CA PRO A 52 43.46 2.07 -20.52
C PRO A 52 44.29 3.28 -20.95
N ASP A 53 45.55 3.30 -20.53
CA ASP A 53 46.58 4.25 -20.95
C ASP A 53 46.74 4.18 -22.49
N PRO A 54 46.66 5.32 -23.22
CA PRO A 54 46.79 5.34 -24.66
C PRO A 54 48.17 4.92 -25.21
N ASN A 55 49.15 4.56 -24.37
CA ASN A 55 50.49 4.15 -24.80
C ASN A 55 50.87 2.68 -24.56
N ASP A 56 49.96 1.79 -24.13
CA ASP A 56 50.31 0.37 -24.00
C ASP A 56 50.25 -0.37 -25.35
N LYS A 57 51.42 -0.52 -25.97
CA LYS A 57 51.64 -1.36 -27.16
C LYS A 57 52.10 -2.76 -26.76
N THR A 58 51.35 -3.49 -25.95
CA THR A 58 51.59 -4.92 -25.79
C THR A 58 50.30 -5.74 -25.69
N ALA A 59 50.35 -6.91 -26.34
CA ALA A 59 49.40 -8.03 -26.30
C ALA A 59 48.28 -8.05 -27.35
N GLY A 60 48.65 -8.55 -28.54
CA GLY A 60 47.75 -9.39 -29.33
C GLY A 60 47.54 -10.73 -28.60
N GLY A 61 46.28 -11.09 -28.37
CA GLY A 61 45.88 -12.34 -27.75
C GLY A 61 44.36 -12.45 -27.77
N THR A 62 43.85 -13.44 -28.51
CA THR A 62 42.43 -13.69 -28.75
C THR A 62 41.65 -13.98 -27.48
N ASP A 63 40.82 -13.03 -27.03
CA ASP A 63 39.95 -13.20 -25.86
C ASP A 63 38.56 -13.73 -26.27
N HIS A 64 38.51 -14.97 -26.77
CA HIS A 64 37.25 -15.67 -27.07
C HIS A 64 36.59 -16.25 -25.81
N THR A 65 37.31 -16.32 -24.69
CA THR A 65 36.86 -16.91 -23.42
C THR A 65 36.07 -15.92 -22.57
N GLY A 66 36.45 -14.63 -22.52
CA GLY A 66 35.73 -13.60 -21.76
C GLY A 66 34.30 -13.35 -22.29
N SER A 67 34.13 -13.34 -23.62
CA SER A 67 32.82 -13.15 -24.25
C SER A 67 31.86 -14.32 -23.96
N CYS A 68 32.35 -15.56 -23.92
CA CYS A 68 31.51 -16.72 -23.63
C CYS A 68 31.05 -16.76 -22.16
N ILE A 69 31.93 -16.41 -21.21
CA ILE A 69 31.58 -16.36 -19.78
C ILE A 69 30.56 -15.25 -19.53
N GLU A 70 30.74 -14.05 -20.10
CA GLU A 70 29.79 -12.94 -19.96
C GLU A 70 28.44 -13.27 -20.63
N MET A 71 28.43 -13.98 -21.76
CA MET A 71 27.20 -14.48 -22.39
C MET A 71 26.51 -15.56 -21.56
N VAL A 72 27.25 -16.45 -20.89
CA VAL A 72 26.71 -17.50 -20.02
C VAL A 72 26.17 -16.93 -18.71
N GLU A 73 26.90 -16.01 -18.07
CA GLU A 73 26.44 -15.31 -16.87
C GLU A 73 25.20 -14.46 -17.15
N THR A 74 25.19 -13.70 -18.25
CA THR A 74 23.99 -12.97 -18.67
C THR A 74 22.84 -13.89 -19.08
N GLY A 75 23.13 -15.11 -19.57
CA GLY A 75 22.15 -16.15 -19.87
C GLY A 75 21.52 -16.75 -18.60
N ILE A 76 22.34 -17.12 -17.62
CA ILE A 76 21.91 -17.66 -16.32
C ILE A 76 21.13 -16.62 -15.53
N GLU A 77 21.58 -15.36 -15.49
CA GLU A 77 20.83 -14.27 -14.87
C GLU A 77 19.48 -14.02 -15.53
N LYS A 78 19.41 -14.04 -16.88
CA LYS A 78 18.14 -13.93 -17.62
C LYS A 78 17.22 -15.12 -17.34
N GLN A 79 17.76 -16.34 -17.21
CA GLN A 79 17.00 -17.54 -16.92
C GLN A 79 16.46 -17.54 -15.47
N GLN A 80 17.30 -17.24 -14.47
CA GLN A 80 16.91 -17.08 -13.07
C GLN A 80 15.84 -16.00 -12.93
N GLN A 81 16.04 -14.86 -13.60
CA GLN A 81 15.08 -13.76 -13.63
C GLN A 81 13.76 -14.19 -14.29
N SER A 82 13.80 -14.95 -15.39
CA SER A 82 12.60 -15.48 -16.05
C SER A 82 11.79 -16.45 -15.18
N HIS A 83 12.46 -17.26 -14.35
CA HIS A 83 11.83 -18.23 -13.46
C HIS A 83 11.16 -17.54 -12.26
N CYS A 84 11.86 -16.61 -11.59
CA CYS A 84 11.27 -15.78 -10.54
C CYS A 84 10.08 -14.95 -11.07
N PHE A 85 10.19 -14.39 -12.28
CA PHE A 85 9.06 -13.71 -12.93
C PHE A 85 7.92 -14.67 -13.28
N GLY A 86 8.20 -15.92 -13.64
CA GLY A 86 7.20 -16.94 -13.90
C GLY A 86 6.40 -17.33 -12.66
N LEU A 87 7.08 -17.54 -11.53
CA LEU A 87 6.46 -17.85 -10.24
C LEU A 87 5.59 -16.67 -9.76
N TRP A 88 6.12 -15.45 -9.81
CA TRP A 88 5.38 -14.24 -9.46
C TRP A 88 4.11 -14.06 -10.31
N ARG A 89 4.18 -14.34 -11.62
CA ARG A 89 3.01 -14.28 -12.50
C ARG A 89 1.91 -15.27 -12.11
N LYS A 90 2.29 -16.50 -11.75
CA LYS A 90 1.33 -17.50 -11.26
C LYS A 90 0.73 -17.02 -9.94
N PHE A 91 1.58 -16.55 -9.01
CA PHE A 91 1.15 -15.98 -7.74
C PHE A 91 0.14 -14.85 -7.93
N SER A 92 0.47 -13.77 -8.66
CA SER A 92 -0.46 -12.64 -8.81
C SER A 92 -1.81 -13.01 -9.44
N ARG A 93 -1.85 -14.04 -10.31
CA ARG A 93 -3.10 -14.50 -10.93
C ARG A 93 -4.00 -15.26 -9.97
N TYR A 94 -3.44 -16.15 -9.14
CA TYR A 94 -4.24 -16.95 -8.19
C TYR A 94 -4.63 -16.15 -6.94
N PHE A 95 -3.76 -15.24 -6.50
CA PHE A 95 -4.00 -14.47 -5.29
C PHE A 95 -4.85 -13.22 -5.54
N GLY A 96 -5.02 -12.75 -6.79
CA GLY A 96 -5.86 -11.60 -7.11
C GLY A 96 -7.28 -11.68 -6.51
N PRO A 97 -8.04 -12.77 -6.73
CA PRO A 97 -9.34 -12.97 -6.09
C PRO A 97 -9.29 -12.95 -4.55
N ILE A 98 -8.23 -13.52 -3.95
CA ILE A 98 -8.04 -13.53 -2.49
C ILE A 98 -7.85 -12.09 -1.97
N PHE A 99 -7.02 -11.29 -2.63
CA PHE A 99 -6.83 -9.89 -2.26
C PHE A 99 -8.12 -9.07 -2.42
N MET A 100 -8.92 -9.37 -3.44
CA MET A 100 -10.22 -8.72 -3.63
C MET A 100 -11.19 -9.04 -2.49
N VAL A 101 -11.32 -10.31 -2.12
CA VAL A 101 -12.13 -10.74 -0.97
C VAL A 101 -11.61 -10.10 0.32
N LEU A 102 -10.29 -10.05 0.50
CA LEU A 102 -9.66 -9.42 1.66
C LEU A 102 -10.02 -7.92 1.78
N VAL A 103 -9.98 -7.15 0.69
CA VAL A 103 -10.37 -5.72 0.70
C VAL A 103 -11.83 -5.56 1.12
N VAL A 104 -12.72 -6.40 0.60
CA VAL A 104 -14.14 -6.38 0.96
C VAL A 104 -14.31 -6.72 2.44
N CYS A 105 -13.72 -7.82 2.92
CA CYS A 105 -13.81 -8.24 4.32
C CYS A 105 -13.26 -7.19 5.29
N LEU A 106 -12.08 -6.60 5.01
CA LEU A 106 -11.48 -5.57 5.85
C LEU A 106 -12.29 -4.27 5.84
N THR A 107 -12.86 -3.89 4.70
CA THR A 107 -13.71 -2.69 4.62
C THR A 107 -15.02 -2.92 5.38
N THR A 108 -15.63 -4.10 5.22
CA THR A 108 -16.84 -4.48 5.95
C THR A 108 -16.58 -4.55 7.46
N SER A 109 -15.46 -5.12 7.92
CA SER A 109 -15.17 -5.18 9.35
C SER A 109 -15.04 -3.79 9.97
N VAL A 110 -14.34 -2.86 9.31
CA VAL A 110 -14.24 -1.46 9.77
C VAL A 110 -15.61 -0.80 9.83
N VAL A 111 -16.44 -0.92 8.78
CA VAL A 111 -17.78 -0.34 8.77
C VAL A 111 -18.65 -0.92 9.89
N VAL A 112 -18.63 -2.24 10.10
CA VAL A 112 -19.40 -2.89 11.15
C VAL A 112 -18.98 -2.42 12.53
N ILE A 113 -17.66 -2.34 12.81
CA ILE A 113 -17.16 -1.86 14.09
C ILE A 113 -17.52 -0.38 14.29
N PHE A 114 -17.42 0.44 13.25
CA PHE A 114 -17.86 1.84 13.32
C PHE A 114 -19.33 1.96 13.77
N TYR A 115 -20.24 1.16 13.20
CA TYR A 115 -21.66 1.21 13.56
C TYR A 115 -22.00 0.59 14.93
N ILE A 116 -21.26 -0.43 15.36
CA ILE A 116 -21.54 -1.14 16.61
C ILE A 116 -20.83 -0.48 17.81
N CYS A 117 -19.64 0.09 17.61
CA CYS A 117 -18.81 0.62 18.69
C CYS A 117 -18.76 2.16 18.67
N LEU A 118 -18.39 2.77 17.54
CA LEU A 118 -18.09 4.20 17.49
C LEU A 118 -19.38 5.04 17.43
N LEU A 119 -20.36 4.65 16.61
CA LEU A 119 -21.57 5.42 16.41
C LEU A 119 -22.43 5.54 17.69
N PRO A 120 -22.65 4.48 18.50
CA PRO A 120 -23.34 4.61 19.77
C PRO A 120 -22.62 5.55 20.74
N HIS A 121 -21.28 5.47 20.80
CA HIS A 121 -20.49 6.38 21.62
C HIS A 121 -20.67 7.85 21.21
N VAL A 122 -20.79 8.14 19.91
CA VAL A 122 -21.05 9.51 19.43
C VAL A 122 -22.51 9.93 19.65
N TYR A 123 -23.45 8.98 19.56
CA TYR A 123 -24.87 9.20 19.86
C TYR A 123 -25.09 9.72 21.27
N ASP A 124 -24.42 9.13 22.25
CA ASP A 124 -24.51 9.55 23.65
C ASP A 124 -23.97 10.97 23.87
N GLN A 125 -23.08 11.46 22.99
CA GLN A 125 -22.54 12.81 23.10
C GLN A 125 -23.46 13.87 22.47
N SER A 126 -24.01 13.60 21.28
CA SER A 126 -24.82 14.57 20.55
C SER A 126 -25.54 13.95 19.35
N LEU A 127 -26.84 14.25 19.24
CA LEU A 127 -27.64 13.91 18.06
C LEU A 127 -27.09 14.56 16.77
N SER A 128 -26.69 15.84 16.82
CA SER A 128 -26.17 16.56 15.65
C SER A 128 -24.88 15.95 15.12
N LYS A 129 -23.97 15.55 16.01
CA LYS A 129 -22.76 14.82 15.63
C LYS A 129 -23.13 13.50 14.94
N THR A 130 -24.05 12.74 15.52
CA THR A 130 -24.51 11.46 14.95
C THR A 130 -25.08 11.62 13.56
N MET A 131 -25.95 12.62 13.36
CA MET A 131 -26.51 12.93 12.04
C MET A 131 -25.42 13.28 11.02
N PHE A 132 -24.41 14.06 11.43
CA PHE A 132 -23.25 14.33 10.59
C PHE A 132 -22.50 13.04 10.23
N HIS A 133 -22.23 12.15 11.19
CA HIS A 133 -21.54 10.89 10.93
C HIS A 133 -22.34 9.96 10.00
N LEU A 134 -23.66 9.92 10.14
CA LEU A 134 -24.52 9.18 9.23
C LEU A 134 -24.44 9.74 7.80
N ILE A 135 -24.59 11.06 7.62
CA ILE A 135 -24.58 11.65 6.27
C ILE A 135 -23.20 11.55 5.62
N PHE A 136 -22.17 12.00 6.32
CA PHE A 136 -20.81 12.07 5.78
C PHE A 136 -20.17 10.68 5.66
N GLY A 137 -20.38 9.81 6.65
CA GLY A 137 -19.88 8.43 6.64
C GLY A 137 -20.47 7.62 5.48
N HIS A 138 -21.78 7.72 5.23
CA HIS A 138 -22.40 7.05 4.07
C HIS A 138 -21.94 7.65 2.74
N TRP A 139 -21.74 8.97 2.65
CA TRP A 139 -21.18 9.60 1.44
C TRP A 139 -19.76 9.09 1.12
N LEU A 140 -18.91 8.94 2.14
CA LEU A 140 -17.58 8.33 1.98
C LEU A 140 -17.70 6.86 1.56
N LEU A 141 -18.51 6.06 2.26
CA LEU A 141 -18.70 4.65 1.97
C LEU A 141 -19.22 4.42 0.54
N ALA A 142 -20.20 5.21 0.09
CA ALA A 142 -20.74 5.13 -1.26
C ALA A 142 -19.66 5.40 -2.32
N ASN A 143 -18.80 6.41 -2.10
CA ASN A 143 -17.69 6.70 -3.00
C ASN A 143 -16.61 5.61 -2.97
N ILE A 144 -16.27 5.05 -1.81
CA ILE A 144 -15.31 3.95 -1.68
C ILE A 144 -15.82 2.73 -2.47
N VAL A 145 -17.04 2.30 -2.21
CA VAL A 145 -17.64 1.13 -2.86
C VAL A 145 -17.77 1.34 -4.37
N PHE A 146 -18.35 2.47 -4.78
CA PHE A 146 -18.53 2.76 -6.21
C PHE A 146 -17.20 2.75 -6.96
N ASN A 147 -16.20 3.51 -6.48
CA ASN A 147 -14.93 3.60 -7.19
C ASN A 147 -14.14 2.28 -7.14
N TYR A 148 -14.25 1.49 -6.06
CA TYR A 148 -13.65 0.16 -6.00
C TYR A 148 -14.25 -0.78 -7.05
N VAL A 149 -15.58 -0.86 -7.11
CA VAL A 149 -16.32 -1.67 -8.10
C VAL A 149 -15.96 -1.23 -9.51
N MET A 150 -15.99 0.08 -9.78
CA MET A 150 -15.65 0.59 -11.11
C MET A 150 -14.18 0.32 -11.47
N ALA A 151 -13.24 0.45 -10.52
CA ALA A 151 -11.84 0.14 -10.77
C ALA A 151 -11.63 -1.35 -11.09
N ALA A 152 -12.28 -2.23 -10.32
CA ALA A 152 -12.13 -3.68 -10.45
C ALA A 152 -12.80 -4.25 -11.71
N PHE A 153 -14.00 -3.80 -12.05
CA PHE A 153 -14.82 -4.43 -13.10
C PHE A 153 -14.85 -3.69 -14.43
N THR A 154 -14.37 -2.44 -14.51
CA THR A 154 -14.25 -1.76 -15.81
C THR A 154 -13.09 -2.35 -16.61
N ASP A 155 -13.32 -2.71 -17.87
CA ASP A 155 -12.22 -3.13 -18.76
C ASP A 155 -11.24 -1.96 -18.92
N PRO A 156 -9.93 -2.15 -18.66
CA PRO A 156 -8.94 -1.07 -18.70
C PRO A 156 -8.68 -0.53 -20.12
N GLY A 157 -9.22 -1.19 -21.14
CA GLY A 157 -9.09 -0.88 -22.55
C GLY A 157 -8.08 -1.77 -23.24
N HIS A 158 -8.44 -2.28 -24.42
CA HIS A 158 -7.54 -3.04 -25.29
C HIS A 158 -7.46 -2.41 -26.69
N PRO A 159 -6.31 -2.48 -27.37
CA PRO A 159 -6.21 -1.96 -28.73
C PRO A 159 -7.03 -2.83 -29.71
N PRO A 160 -7.77 -2.22 -30.65
CA PRO A 160 -8.35 -2.94 -31.78
C PRO A 160 -7.25 -3.40 -32.76
N ARG A 161 -7.63 -4.19 -33.77
CA ARG A 161 -6.69 -4.68 -34.80
C ARG A 161 -6.14 -3.54 -35.67
N GLU A 162 -7.03 -2.65 -36.08
CA GLU A 162 -6.69 -1.46 -36.86
C GLU A 162 -6.55 -0.27 -35.93
N ILE A 163 -5.36 0.33 -35.91
CA ILE A 163 -5.07 1.50 -35.09
C ILE A 163 -4.52 2.63 -35.95
N PRO A 164 -4.83 3.89 -35.61
CA PRO A 164 -4.43 5.06 -36.41
C PRO A 164 -2.92 5.34 -36.37
N GLU A 165 -2.25 5.04 -35.24
CA GLU A 165 -0.82 5.24 -35.05
C GLU A 165 -0.23 4.01 -34.38
N THR A 166 0.82 3.43 -34.97
CA THR A 166 1.55 2.29 -34.41
C THR A 166 2.94 2.74 -33.96
N VAL A 167 3.23 2.60 -32.66
CA VAL A 167 4.57 2.94 -32.14
C VAL A 167 5.50 1.72 -32.08
N SER A 168 4.95 0.51 -31.97
CA SER A 168 5.70 -0.75 -31.93
C SER A 168 4.76 -1.93 -32.12
N ILE A 169 5.29 -3.11 -32.41
CA ILE A 169 4.52 -4.36 -32.44
C ILE A 169 4.70 -5.11 -31.12
N CYS A 170 3.59 -5.57 -30.53
CA CYS A 170 3.65 -6.46 -29.36
C CYS A 170 4.08 -7.86 -29.80
N LYS A 171 5.26 -8.31 -29.38
CA LYS A 171 5.78 -9.66 -29.71
C LYS A 171 4.90 -10.81 -29.19
N LYS A 172 4.13 -10.60 -28.12
CA LYS A 172 3.29 -11.64 -27.49
C LYS A 172 1.89 -11.71 -28.09
N CYS A 173 1.29 -10.55 -28.37
CA CYS A 173 -0.04 -10.48 -28.98
C CYS A 173 0.02 -10.50 -30.52
N ILE A 174 1.21 -10.28 -31.10
CA ILE A 174 1.42 -10.17 -32.55
C ILE A 174 0.44 -9.13 -33.14
N SER A 175 0.37 -7.98 -32.47
CA SER A 175 -0.57 -6.90 -32.82
C SER A 175 0.10 -5.53 -32.70
N PRO A 176 -0.35 -4.55 -33.50
CA PRO A 176 0.17 -3.20 -33.43
C PRO A 176 -0.19 -2.55 -32.10
N LYS A 177 0.78 -1.84 -31.50
CA LYS A 177 0.64 -1.17 -30.21
C LYS A 177 0.46 0.33 -30.43
N PRO A 178 -0.66 0.92 -29.99
CA PRO A 178 -0.81 2.38 -30.02
C PRO A 178 0.12 3.04 -28.98
N PRO A 179 0.35 4.36 -29.07
CA PRO A 179 1.06 5.11 -28.05
C PRO A 179 0.55 4.81 -26.64
N ARG A 180 1.47 4.75 -25.67
CA ARG A 180 1.19 4.54 -24.23
C ARG A 180 0.53 3.20 -23.84
N ALA A 181 0.17 2.33 -24.78
CA ALA A 181 -0.31 0.99 -24.45
C ALA A 181 0.85 0.08 -24.03
N HIS A 182 0.63 -0.92 -23.17
CA HIS A 182 1.66 -1.92 -22.83
C HIS A 182 1.04 -3.31 -22.65
N HIS A 183 1.84 -4.36 -22.88
CA HIS A 183 1.37 -5.74 -22.69
C HIS A 183 1.47 -6.15 -21.22
N CYS A 184 0.35 -6.53 -20.62
CA CYS A 184 0.33 -7.14 -19.30
C CYS A 184 0.45 -8.66 -19.41
N SER A 185 1.51 -9.23 -18.85
CA SER A 185 1.76 -10.68 -18.87
C SER A 185 0.86 -11.49 -17.92
N ILE A 186 0.18 -10.81 -16.98
CA ILE A 186 -0.76 -11.43 -16.03
C ILE A 186 -2.13 -11.56 -16.72
N CYS A 187 -2.66 -10.45 -17.25
CA CYS A 187 -3.91 -10.43 -18.04
C CYS A 187 -3.76 -11.02 -19.44
N ASN A 188 -2.52 -11.24 -19.91
CA ASN A 188 -2.17 -11.74 -21.24
C ASN A 188 -2.77 -10.92 -22.41
N LYS A 189 -2.87 -9.61 -22.24
CA LYS A 189 -3.38 -8.68 -23.26
C LYS A 189 -2.64 -7.34 -23.24
N CYS A 190 -2.65 -6.63 -24.37
CA CYS A 190 -2.24 -5.24 -24.42
C CYS A 190 -3.32 -4.36 -23.78
N VAL A 191 -2.90 -3.45 -22.90
CA VAL A 191 -3.77 -2.53 -22.17
C VAL A 191 -3.48 -1.10 -22.62
N LEU A 192 -4.53 -0.33 -22.95
CA LEU A 192 -4.43 1.08 -23.33
C LEU A 192 -4.01 1.93 -22.14
N LYS A 193 -3.08 2.88 -22.36
CA LYS A 193 -2.51 3.76 -21.31
C LYS A 193 -2.18 2.99 -20.02
N MET A 194 -1.54 1.82 -20.16
CA MET A 194 -1.33 0.91 -19.05
C MET A 194 -0.48 1.59 -17.97
N ASP A 195 -0.98 1.55 -16.73
CA ASP A 195 -0.25 2.01 -15.57
C ASP A 195 0.42 0.83 -14.86
N HIS A 196 -0.37 -0.10 -14.33
CA HIS A 196 0.12 -1.33 -13.70
C HIS A 196 -0.97 -2.40 -13.64
N HIS A 197 -0.58 -3.61 -13.26
CA HIS A 197 -1.54 -4.64 -12.86
C HIS A 197 -1.66 -4.64 -11.33
N CYS A 198 -2.89 -4.52 -10.82
CA CYS A 198 -3.15 -4.40 -9.40
C CYS A 198 -3.89 -5.64 -8.87
N PRO A 199 -3.23 -6.47 -8.03
CA PRO A 199 -3.86 -7.64 -7.43
C PRO A 199 -5.06 -7.29 -6.54
N TRP A 200 -5.04 -6.14 -5.86
CA TRP A 200 -6.08 -5.69 -4.93
C TRP A 200 -7.45 -5.41 -5.57
N ILE A 201 -7.47 -5.18 -6.88
CA ILE A 201 -8.69 -5.04 -7.68
C ILE A 201 -8.85 -6.19 -8.69
N ASN A 202 -7.93 -7.16 -8.67
CA ASN A 202 -7.83 -8.26 -9.63
C ASN A 202 -7.92 -7.82 -11.11
N ASN A 203 -7.37 -6.65 -11.45
CA ASN A 203 -7.48 -6.06 -12.78
C ASN A 203 -6.26 -5.18 -13.10
N CYS A 204 -6.04 -4.90 -14.37
CA CYS A 204 -5.11 -3.86 -14.80
C CYS A 204 -5.71 -2.47 -14.57
N VAL A 205 -4.86 -1.52 -14.21
CA VAL A 205 -5.17 -0.09 -14.23
C VAL A 205 -4.68 0.46 -15.57
N GLY A 206 -5.62 0.97 -16.36
CA GLY A 206 -5.39 1.48 -17.71
C GLY A 206 -6.34 2.62 -18.06
N PHE A 207 -6.47 2.93 -19.35
CA PHE A 207 -7.13 4.14 -19.83
C PHE A 207 -8.51 4.39 -19.23
N PHE A 208 -9.41 3.39 -19.25
CA PHE A 208 -10.81 3.57 -18.85
C PHE A 208 -11.06 3.50 -17.34
N ASN A 209 -10.17 2.89 -16.56
CA ASN A 209 -10.38 2.68 -15.12
C ASN A 209 -9.38 3.37 -14.20
N HIS A 210 -8.34 4.04 -14.73
CA HIS A 210 -7.33 4.73 -13.92
C HIS A 210 -7.93 5.80 -13.00
N ARG A 211 -8.94 6.55 -13.48
CA ARG A 211 -9.65 7.54 -12.66
C ARG A 211 -10.31 6.89 -11.44
N TYR A 212 -11.05 5.80 -11.65
CA TYR A 212 -11.72 5.07 -10.58
C TYR A 212 -10.73 4.52 -9.56
N PHE A 213 -9.63 3.93 -10.02
CA PHE A 213 -8.59 3.42 -9.13
C PHE A 213 -8.01 4.53 -8.23
N PHE A 214 -7.67 5.68 -8.82
CA PHE A 214 -7.15 6.81 -8.06
C PHE A 214 -8.18 7.35 -7.06
N GLN A 215 -9.44 7.52 -7.49
CA GLN A 215 -10.52 7.98 -6.61
C GLN A 215 -10.77 6.99 -5.46
N PHE A 216 -10.76 5.69 -5.73
CA PHE A 216 -10.85 4.65 -4.69
C PHE A 216 -9.76 4.85 -3.62
N CYS A 217 -8.50 5.00 -4.02
CA CYS A 217 -7.40 5.20 -3.08
C CYS A 217 -7.57 6.49 -2.25
N VAL A 218 -8.02 7.59 -2.88
CA VAL A 218 -8.26 8.87 -2.18
C VAL A 218 -9.41 8.75 -1.18
N PHE A 219 -10.56 8.21 -1.59
CA PHE A 219 -11.71 8.06 -0.68
C PHE A 219 -11.46 7.03 0.43
N MET A 220 -10.71 5.96 0.15
CA MET A 220 -10.29 4.99 1.18
C MET A 220 -9.32 5.63 2.18
N LEU A 221 -8.37 6.45 1.72
CA LEU A 221 -7.50 7.24 2.59
C LEU A 221 -8.32 8.22 3.44
N SER A 222 -9.25 8.96 2.85
CA SER A 222 -10.13 9.88 3.58
C SER A 222 -11.00 9.14 4.59
N GLY A 223 -11.56 7.98 4.24
CA GLY A 223 -12.37 7.16 5.13
C GLY A 223 -11.60 6.62 6.32
N THR A 224 -10.38 6.12 6.10
CA THR A 224 -9.53 5.61 7.18
C THR A 224 -9.02 6.72 8.09
N ILE A 225 -8.66 7.90 7.56
CA ILE A 225 -8.37 9.08 8.38
C ILE A 225 -9.59 9.46 9.22
N TYR A 226 -10.77 9.49 8.60
CA TYR A 226 -12.02 9.86 9.27
C TYR A 226 -12.38 8.92 10.43
N VAL A 227 -12.22 7.60 10.24
CA VAL A 227 -12.40 6.60 11.31
C VAL A 227 -11.36 6.79 12.42
N CYS A 228 -10.08 6.97 12.08
CA CYS A 228 -9.04 7.23 13.09
C CYS A 228 -9.33 8.50 13.92
N VAL A 229 -9.77 9.59 13.29
CA VAL A 229 -10.09 10.84 13.99
C VAL A 229 -11.31 10.67 14.89
N THR A 230 -12.38 10.03 14.38
CA THR A 230 -13.62 9.82 15.14
C THR A 230 -13.41 8.86 16.31
N GLY A 231 -12.63 7.80 16.11
CA GLY A 231 -12.35 6.77 17.11
C GLY A 231 -11.22 7.11 18.07
N LEU A 232 -10.54 8.26 17.94
CA LEU A 232 -9.33 8.57 18.70
C LEU A 232 -9.57 8.58 20.22
N ASP A 233 -10.66 9.19 20.67
CA ASP A 233 -10.96 9.29 22.10
C ASP A 233 -11.31 7.92 22.69
N LEU A 234 -12.11 7.14 21.96
CA LEU A 234 -12.47 5.79 22.36
C LEU A 234 -11.24 4.88 22.39
N PHE A 235 -10.35 4.99 21.40
CA PHE A 235 -9.07 4.28 21.36
C PHE A 235 -8.20 4.65 22.56
N LYS A 236 -8.03 5.94 22.88
CA LYS A 236 -7.23 6.36 24.05
C LYS A 236 -7.77 5.79 25.35
N GLN A 237 -9.10 5.81 25.53
CA GLN A 237 -9.75 5.24 26.73
C GLN A 237 -9.51 3.74 26.86
N HIS A 238 -9.54 3.00 25.76
CA HIS A 238 -9.36 1.55 25.78
C HIS A 238 -7.89 1.14 25.82
N PHE A 239 -7.00 1.90 25.20
CA PHE A 239 -5.58 1.58 25.11
C PHE A 239 -4.77 2.05 26.33
N TYR A 240 -5.13 3.18 26.93
CA TYR A 240 -4.42 3.77 28.09
C TYR A 240 -5.26 3.81 29.38
N GLY A 241 -6.52 3.38 29.35
CA GLY A 241 -7.39 3.45 30.53
C GLY A 241 -7.00 2.46 31.63
N ASP A 242 -7.50 2.71 32.85
CA ASP A 242 -7.19 1.92 34.04
C ASP A 242 -7.78 0.49 34.02
N LYS A 243 -8.67 0.19 33.06
CA LYS A 243 -9.24 -1.15 32.88
C LYS A 243 -8.25 -2.05 32.14
N TYR A 244 -7.73 -3.05 32.84
CA TYR A 244 -6.83 -4.05 32.26
C TYR A 244 -7.59 -5.02 31.33
N TYR A 245 -7.36 -4.92 30.02
CA TYR A 245 -7.77 -5.94 29.05
C TYR A 245 -6.50 -6.60 28.46
N PRO A 246 -6.37 -7.93 28.49
CA PRO A 246 -5.19 -8.61 27.96
C PRO A 246 -5.06 -8.41 26.44
N PHE A 247 -3.89 -7.98 25.97
CA PHE A 247 -3.56 -7.78 24.55
C PHE A 247 -2.58 -8.86 24.05
N PRO A 248 -2.70 -9.41 22.81
CA PRO A 248 -3.77 -9.28 21.82
C PRO A 248 -4.69 -10.52 21.76
N ALA A 249 -6.01 -10.31 21.79
CA ALA A 249 -6.99 -11.40 21.73
C ALA A 249 -7.00 -12.18 20.39
N VAL A 250 -6.39 -11.65 19.33
CA VAL A 250 -6.21 -12.37 18.03
C VAL A 250 -5.24 -13.54 18.15
N LEU A 251 -4.25 -13.45 19.05
CA LEU A 251 -3.33 -14.54 19.34
C LEU A 251 -3.87 -15.43 20.46
N TYR A 252 -5.07 -15.22 21.00
CA TYR A 252 -5.54 -15.99 22.15
C TYR A 252 -5.46 -17.51 21.95
N PRO A 253 -5.82 -18.09 20.78
CA PRO A 253 -5.64 -19.52 20.53
C PRO A 253 -4.16 -19.94 20.45
N LEU A 254 -3.28 -19.08 19.93
CA LEU A 254 -1.85 -19.33 19.78
C LEU A 254 -1.06 -19.12 21.07
N ASN A 255 -1.44 -18.13 21.88
CA ASN A 255 -0.88 -17.85 23.20
C ASN A 255 -1.30 -18.95 24.17
N MET A 256 -2.57 -19.37 24.14
CA MET A 256 -3.03 -20.53 24.91
C MET A 256 -2.29 -21.81 24.50
N ALA A 257 -2.09 -22.04 23.20
CA ALA A 257 -1.32 -23.20 22.72
C ALA A 257 0.18 -23.12 23.07
N TYR A 258 0.79 -21.93 23.01
CA TYR A 258 2.18 -21.71 23.40
C TYR A 258 2.39 -21.95 24.89
N ASP A 259 1.50 -21.45 25.74
CA ASP A 259 1.61 -21.61 27.19
C ASP A 259 1.34 -23.07 27.63
N ILE A 260 0.48 -23.80 26.93
CA ILE A 260 0.28 -25.26 27.15
C ILE A 260 1.54 -26.05 26.80
N VAL A 261 2.31 -25.64 25.78
CA VAL A 261 3.45 -26.40 25.25
C VAL A 261 4.78 -25.97 25.88
N TYR A 262 4.93 -24.69 26.24
CA TYR A 262 6.20 -24.09 26.65
C TYR A 262 6.13 -23.30 27.97
N GLY A 263 4.99 -23.27 28.65
CA GLY A 263 4.84 -22.59 29.94
C GLY A 263 5.73 -23.23 31.02
N GLU A 264 6.68 -22.46 31.56
CA GLU A 264 7.42 -22.88 32.76
C GLU A 264 6.50 -22.73 33.99
N PRO A 265 6.44 -23.74 34.88
CA PRO A 265 5.45 -23.80 35.98
C PRO A 265 5.55 -22.65 37.00
N ASP A 266 6.69 -21.95 37.04
CA ASP A 266 6.98 -20.94 38.07
C ASP A 266 7.02 -19.50 37.54
N LYS A 267 6.65 -19.26 36.27
CA LYS A 267 6.54 -17.90 35.71
C LYS A 267 5.07 -17.50 35.58
N PRO A 268 4.69 -16.26 35.94
CA PRO A 268 3.31 -15.80 35.81
C PRO A 268 2.87 -15.87 34.34
N PHE A 269 1.70 -16.47 34.14
CA PHE A 269 1.03 -16.65 32.86
C PHE A 269 0.95 -15.30 32.12
N PHE A 270 1.68 -15.16 31.01
CA PHE A 270 1.76 -13.90 30.26
C PHE A 270 0.41 -13.54 29.60
N GLY A 271 -0.55 -14.47 29.61
CA GLY A 271 -1.90 -14.32 29.07
C GLY A 271 -3.01 -14.30 30.13
N GLY A 272 -2.90 -13.56 31.24
CA GLY A 272 -4.13 -13.10 31.93
C GLY A 272 -4.26 -13.25 33.44
N ILE A 273 -3.22 -13.58 34.21
CA ILE A 273 -3.33 -13.52 35.68
C ILE A 273 -2.09 -12.85 36.26
N ALA A 274 -2.06 -11.51 36.21
CA ALA A 274 -1.15 -10.68 36.98
C ALA A 274 -1.83 -10.05 38.21
N ALA A 275 -2.73 -10.79 38.87
CA ALA A 275 -3.45 -10.33 40.06
C ALA A 275 -3.44 -11.34 41.23
N PHE A 276 -2.41 -12.19 41.31
CA PHE A 276 -2.23 -13.03 42.49
C PHE A 276 -0.82 -12.90 43.04
N ARG A 277 -0.64 -11.92 43.92
CA ARG A 277 0.49 -11.88 44.84
C ARG A 277 -0.03 -12.28 46.22
N ILE A 278 -0.09 -13.59 46.50
CA ILE A 278 -0.03 -14.03 47.89
C ILE A 278 1.43 -13.89 48.30
N ASN A 279 1.73 -12.88 49.11
CA ASN A 279 2.93 -12.91 49.94
C ASN A 279 2.46 -13.20 51.36
N THR A 280 2.38 -14.48 51.71
CA THR A 280 2.41 -14.92 53.09
C THR A 280 3.84 -14.75 53.59
N SER A 281 4.09 -13.67 54.33
CA SER A 281 5.19 -13.62 55.29
C SER A 281 4.78 -12.73 56.46
N SER A 282 4.56 -13.40 57.58
CA SER A 282 4.65 -12.91 58.96
C SER A 282 5.32 -11.53 59.11
N ASP A 283 4.59 -10.57 59.69
CA ASP A 283 4.90 -10.03 61.01
C ASP A 283 3.87 -8.96 61.44
N HIS A 284 3.55 -9.01 62.73
CA HIS A 284 2.81 -8.10 63.60
C HIS A 284 2.47 -6.68 63.08
N GLU A 285 1.20 -6.25 63.23
CA GLU A 285 0.76 -5.33 64.29
C GLU A 285 -0.75 -5.05 64.22
N VAL A 286 -1.34 -4.96 65.41
CA VAL A 286 -2.77 -4.72 65.68
C VAL A 286 -3.07 -3.24 65.47
N PHE A 287 -4.04 -2.91 64.62
CA PHE A 287 -4.81 -1.66 64.76
C PHE A 287 -6.29 -1.94 64.54
N GLU A 288 -7.00 -1.90 65.66
CA GLU A 288 -8.44 -1.98 65.79
C GLU A 288 -9.04 -0.64 65.32
N HIS A 289 -9.78 -0.65 64.21
CA HIS A 289 -10.74 0.40 63.92
C HIS A 289 -12.05 -0.24 63.49
N GLN A 290 -13.05 -0.10 64.36
CA GLN A 290 -14.44 -0.46 64.13
C GLN A 290 -14.98 0.30 62.92
N GLY A 291 -15.11 -0.42 61.81
CA GLY A 291 -15.93 -0.07 60.66
C GLY A 291 -16.38 -1.41 60.07
N VAL A 292 -17.69 -1.61 59.96
CA VAL A 292 -18.31 -2.84 59.47
C VAL A 292 -17.71 -3.25 58.13
N VAL A 293 -16.78 -4.19 58.12
CA VAL A 293 -16.29 -4.84 56.91
C VAL A 293 -17.30 -5.92 56.56
N GLU A 294 -18.15 -5.61 55.59
CA GLU A 294 -19.03 -6.58 54.95
C GLU A 294 -18.14 -7.67 54.33
N TYR A 295 -18.18 -8.87 54.91
CA TYR A 295 -17.39 -10.02 54.52
C TYR A 295 -17.90 -10.50 53.14
N HIS A 296 -17.34 -10.00 52.04
CA HIS A 296 -17.59 -10.59 50.73
C HIS A 296 -17.11 -12.05 50.76
N ARG A 297 -18.05 -12.98 50.65
CA ARG A 297 -17.78 -14.43 50.58
C ARG A 297 -16.79 -14.73 49.44
N PRO A 298 -15.79 -15.60 49.66
CA PRO A 298 -14.95 -16.13 48.59
C PRO A 298 -15.82 -17.09 47.76
N GLY A 299 -16.19 -16.66 46.56
CA GLY A 299 -17.13 -17.40 45.69
C GLY A 299 -18.02 -16.54 44.80
N GLN A 300 -17.76 -15.23 44.64
CA GLN A 300 -18.30 -14.47 43.53
C GLN A 300 -17.42 -14.69 42.30
N ASP A 301 -18.03 -15.31 41.29
CA ASP A 301 -17.44 -15.67 40.02
C ASP A 301 -16.64 -14.51 39.43
N ILE A 302 -15.41 -14.79 38.97
CA ILE A 302 -14.72 -13.90 38.03
C ILE A 302 -15.51 -13.99 36.73
N GLU A 303 -16.58 -13.22 36.63
CA GLU A 303 -17.24 -12.98 35.35
C GLU A 303 -16.26 -12.17 34.52
N VAL A 304 -15.41 -12.87 33.75
CA VAL A 304 -14.64 -12.26 32.68
C VAL A 304 -15.67 -11.60 31.78
N ASP A 305 -15.73 -10.27 31.79
CA ASP A 305 -16.60 -9.49 30.91
C ASP A 305 -16.11 -9.67 29.46
N LEU A 306 -16.48 -10.81 28.86
CA LEU A 306 -16.16 -11.20 27.50
C LEU A 306 -16.67 -10.13 26.52
N ARG A 307 -17.83 -9.54 26.82
CA ARG A 307 -18.41 -8.46 26.01
C ARG A 307 -17.50 -7.23 26.03
N GLY A 308 -17.02 -6.81 27.19
CA GLY A 308 -16.04 -5.73 27.34
C GLY A 308 -14.71 -6.04 26.64
N GLN A 309 -14.22 -7.28 26.73
CA GLN A 309 -12.98 -7.70 26.06
C GLN A 309 -13.10 -7.69 24.53
N HIS A 310 -14.22 -8.16 23.98
CA HIS A 310 -14.50 -8.11 22.54
C HIS A 310 -14.63 -6.67 22.05
N TYR A 311 -15.30 -5.81 22.82
CA TYR A 311 -15.43 -4.38 22.53
C TYR A 311 -14.07 -3.68 22.50
N HIS A 312 -13.24 -3.87 23.54
CA HIS A 312 -11.87 -3.35 23.59
C HIS A 312 -11.05 -3.81 22.37
N THR A 313 -11.08 -5.12 22.07
CA THR A 313 -10.32 -5.67 20.94
C THR A 313 -10.77 -5.07 19.61
N ALA A 314 -12.07 -4.89 19.39
CA ALA A 314 -12.62 -4.32 18.17
C ALA A 314 -12.15 -2.87 17.96
N VAL A 315 -12.25 -2.03 19.00
CA VAL A 315 -11.82 -0.62 18.95
C VAL A 315 -10.32 -0.51 18.65
N VAL A 316 -9.49 -1.30 19.32
CA VAL A 316 -8.03 -1.29 19.09
C VAL A 316 -7.68 -1.82 17.70
N TYR A 317 -8.33 -2.91 17.27
CA TYR A 317 -8.16 -3.46 15.92
C TYR A 317 -8.50 -2.43 14.84
N GLU A 318 -9.64 -1.74 14.96
CA GLU A 318 -10.07 -0.73 13.99
C GLU A 318 -9.06 0.41 13.89
N PHE A 319 -8.64 0.99 15.03
CA PHE A 319 -7.70 2.10 15.03
C PHE A 319 -6.33 1.72 14.44
N VAL A 320 -5.81 0.54 14.80
CA VAL A 320 -4.50 0.05 14.30
C VAL A 320 -4.58 -0.28 12.81
N LEU A 321 -5.64 -0.96 12.37
CA LEU A 321 -5.86 -1.29 10.96
C LEU A 321 -5.97 -0.02 10.12
N CYS A 322 -6.85 0.92 10.50
CA CYS A 322 -7.01 2.18 9.78
C CYS A 322 -5.72 2.98 9.74
N SER A 323 -4.97 3.07 10.85
CA SER A 323 -3.67 3.77 10.89
C SER A 323 -2.64 3.15 9.94
N ALA A 324 -2.56 1.82 9.87
CA ALA A 324 -1.67 1.14 8.93
C ALA A 324 -2.07 1.42 7.47
N VAL A 325 -3.37 1.41 7.17
CA VAL A 325 -3.90 1.72 5.84
C VAL A 325 -3.64 3.19 5.46
N VAL A 326 -3.78 4.14 6.40
CA VAL A 326 -3.48 5.56 6.17
C VAL A 326 -2.04 5.72 5.70
N ILE A 327 -1.07 5.10 6.38
CA ILE A 327 0.35 5.18 6.01
C ILE A 327 0.58 4.60 4.62
N ALA A 328 0.09 3.38 4.38
CA ALA A 328 0.27 2.70 3.10
C ALA A 328 -0.36 3.49 1.94
N LEU A 329 -1.63 3.88 2.06
CA LEU A 329 -2.33 4.61 1.00
C LEU A 329 -1.82 6.02 0.81
N SER A 330 -1.31 6.70 1.85
CA SER A 330 -0.70 8.02 1.68
C SER A 330 0.48 7.98 0.72
N LEU A 331 1.37 6.99 0.87
CA LEU A 331 2.50 6.81 -0.03
C LEU A 331 2.05 6.52 -1.46
N LEU A 332 1.05 5.66 -1.63
CA LEU A 332 0.49 5.33 -2.94
C LEU A 332 -0.16 6.54 -3.61
N VAL A 333 -1.00 7.27 -2.89
CA VAL A 333 -1.70 8.45 -3.40
C VAL A 333 -0.70 9.54 -3.77
N LEU A 334 0.30 9.81 -2.93
CA LEU A 334 1.36 10.80 -3.24
C LEU A 334 2.14 10.44 -4.50
N TRP A 335 2.46 9.15 -4.68
CA TRP A 335 3.12 8.68 -5.89
C TRP A 335 2.26 8.92 -7.15
N HIS A 336 0.97 8.56 -7.11
CA HIS A 336 0.04 8.81 -8.21
C HIS A 336 -0.19 10.31 -8.45
N VAL A 337 -0.30 11.13 -7.40
CA VAL A 337 -0.40 12.59 -7.50
C VAL A 337 0.77 13.14 -8.29
N ARG A 338 2.00 12.68 -8.01
CA ARG A 338 3.17 13.08 -8.79
C ARG A 338 3.04 12.66 -10.26
N MET A 339 2.77 11.39 -10.56
CA MET A 339 2.69 10.93 -11.95
C MET A 339 1.61 11.66 -12.76
N ILE A 340 0.41 11.81 -12.17
CA ILE A 340 -0.71 12.54 -12.79
C ILE A 340 -0.30 14.00 -13.07
N SER A 341 0.36 14.64 -12.11
CA SER A 341 0.83 16.03 -12.25
C SER A 341 1.81 16.19 -13.42
N TYR A 342 2.59 15.16 -13.76
CA TYR A 342 3.51 15.16 -14.90
C TYR A 342 2.90 14.56 -16.18
N GLY A 343 1.69 14.00 -16.13
CA GLY A 343 1.01 13.41 -17.27
C GLY A 343 1.54 12.01 -17.64
N GLU A 344 2.17 11.34 -16.68
CA GLU A 344 2.86 10.06 -16.83
C GLU A 344 2.03 8.90 -16.26
N THR A 345 2.24 7.71 -16.79
CA THR A 345 1.93 6.45 -16.12
C THR A 345 3.16 5.91 -15.38
N ASN A 346 2.97 4.94 -14.50
CA ASN A 346 4.06 4.23 -13.82
C ASN A 346 5.13 3.73 -14.80
N ILE A 347 4.73 3.15 -15.92
CA ILE A 347 5.66 2.65 -16.94
C ILE A 347 6.41 3.80 -17.61
N GLU A 348 5.72 4.90 -17.89
CA GLU A 348 6.29 6.07 -18.57
C GLU A 348 7.32 6.79 -17.71
N VAL A 349 7.19 6.81 -16.38
CA VAL A 349 8.22 7.34 -15.48
C VAL A 349 9.59 6.71 -15.78
N TYR A 350 9.63 5.38 -15.97
CA TYR A 350 10.87 4.67 -16.28
C TYR A 350 11.36 4.94 -17.71
N ILE A 351 10.46 5.00 -18.68
CA ILE A 351 10.79 5.30 -20.08
C ILE A 351 11.39 6.70 -20.17
N ASN A 352 10.74 7.68 -19.53
CA ASN A 352 11.15 9.07 -19.53
C ASN A 352 12.50 9.24 -18.82
N ARG A 353 12.74 8.55 -17.69
CA ARG A 353 14.06 8.55 -17.03
C ARG A 353 15.18 8.04 -17.95
N LYS A 354 14.96 6.91 -18.62
CA LYS A 354 15.94 6.37 -19.58
C LYS A 354 16.19 7.32 -20.74
N GLU A 355 15.14 7.98 -21.22
CA GLU A 355 15.24 8.93 -22.32
C GLU A 355 15.95 10.22 -21.91
N VAL A 356 15.74 10.71 -20.68
CA VAL A 356 16.52 11.79 -20.06
C VAL A 356 18.00 11.42 -20.05
N ASP A 357 18.35 10.23 -19.55
CA ASP A 357 19.75 9.79 -19.49
C ASP A 357 20.39 9.67 -20.88
N ARG A 358 19.62 9.16 -21.87
CA ARG A 358 20.07 9.04 -23.26
C ARG A 358 20.33 10.41 -23.90
N LEU A 359 19.42 11.36 -23.75
CA LEU A 359 19.53 12.68 -24.34
C LEU A 359 20.59 13.55 -23.63
N LYS A 360 20.74 13.39 -22.30
CA LYS A 360 21.80 14.06 -21.55
C LYS A 360 23.21 13.72 -22.06
N LYS A 361 23.44 12.46 -22.47
CA LYS A 361 24.71 12.03 -23.10
C LYS A 361 24.97 12.70 -24.45
N LEU A 362 23.91 13.18 -25.11
CA LEU A 362 23.98 13.89 -26.39
C LEU A 362 23.97 15.42 -26.21
N GLY A 363 24.00 15.93 -24.97
CA GLY A 363 23.86 17.36 -24.68
C GLY A 363 22.46 17.93 -24.94
N LEU A 364 21.45 17.06 -25.08
CA LEU A 364 20.07 17.44 -25.37
C LEU A 364 19.19 17.37 -24.11
N VAL A 365 18.16 18.22 -24.04
CA VAL A 365 17.20 18.25 -22.94
C VAL A 365 15.92 17.51 -23.33
N TYR A 366 15.57 16.48 -22.55
CA TYR A 366 14.31 15.77 -22.70
C TYR A 366 13.14 16.60 -22.15
N THR A 367 12.05 16.68 -22.92
CA THR A 367 10.77 17.22 -22.44
C THR A 367 9.69 16.16 -22.61
N ASN A 368 8.95 15.87 -21.54
CA ASN A 368 7.85 14.91 -21.60
C ASN A 368 6.75 15.41 -22.56
N PRO A 369 6.44 14.68 -23.65
CA PRO A 369 5.48 15.12 -24.66
C PRO A 369 4.02 15.12 -24.16
N TYR A 370 3.73 14.50 -23.01
CA TYR A 370 2.39 14.42 -22.43
C TYR A 370 2.22 15.31 -21.19
N HIS A 371 3.22 16.15 -20.87
CA HIS A 371 3.11 17.11 -19.79
C HIS A 371 2.47 18.42 -20.29
N TYR A 372 1.18 18.61 -19.99
CA TYR A 372 0.43 19.83 -20.37
C TYR A 372 0.45 20.93 -19.31
N GLY A 373 1.20 20.74 -18.22
CA GLY A 373 1.15 21.57 -17.02
C GLY A 373 0.21 20.99 -15.95
N PHE A 374 0.46 21.35 -14.69
CA PHE A 374 -0.20 20.75 -13.51
C PHE A 374 -1.73 20.74 -13.63
N LEU A 375 -2.37 21.91 -13.74
CA LEU A 375 -3.82 22.02 -13.76
C LEU A 375 -4.46 21.30 -14.95
N ARG A 376 -3.87 21.45 -16.15
CA ARG A 376 -4.38 20.82 -17.38
C ARG A 376 -4.26 19.29 -17.32
N ASN A 377 -3.19 18.78 -16.73
CA ASN A 377 -3.02 17.34 -16.52
C ASN A 377 -4.10 16.77 -15.60
N TRP A 378 -4.42 17.46 -14.50
CA TRP A 378 -5.49 17.07 -13.57
C TRP A 378 -6.88 17.18 -14.21
N GLN A 379 -7.15 18.24 -14.96
CA GLN A 379 -8.41 18.39 -15.71
C GLN A 379 -8.58 17.24 -16.71
N HIS A 380 -7.54 16.91 -17.48
CA HIS A 380 -7.57 15.80 -18.42
C HIS A 380 -7.70 14.43 -17.72
N PHE A 381 -7.05 14.25 -16.57
CA PHE A 381 -7.12 13.01 -15.80
C PHE A 381 -8.53 12.75 -15.25
N PHE A 382 -9.15 13.77 -14.64
CA PHE A 382 -10.52 13.69 -14.15
C PHE A 382 -11.57 13.87 -15.25
N GLY A 383 -11.17 14.11 -16.50
CA GLY A 383 -12.09 14.31 -17.62
C GLY A 383 -13.02 15.50 -17.45
N LEU A 384 -12.53 16.57 -16.82
CA LEU A 384 -13.24 17.83 -16.60
C LEU A 384 -13.22 18.68 -17.89
N GLY A 385 -14.34 19.33 -18.17
CA GLY A 385 -14.58 20.09 -19.41
C GLY A 385 -15.97 19.83 -20.01
N ASN A 386 -16.42 20.70 -20.92
CA ASN A 386 -17.71 20.57 -21.64
C ASN A 386 -18.91 20.28 -20.71
N GLY A 387 -19.08 21.08 -19.65
CA GLY A 387 -20.18 20.96 -18.68
C GLY A 387 -19.94 19.98 -17.52
N ARG A 388 -18.80 19.27 -17.49
CA ARG A 388 -18.41 18.40 -16.36
C ARG A 388 -17.69 19.19 -15.27
N THR A 389 -18.10 19.03 -14.02
CA THR A 389 -17.57 19.78 -12.86
C THR A 389 -16.98 18.84 -11.82
N PHE A 390 -16.03 19.34 -11.03
CA PHE A 390 -15.41 18.56 -9.95
C PHE A 390 -16.45 18.05 -8.95
N ALA A 391 -17.40 18.90 -8.55
CA ALA A 391 -18.45 18.52 -7.62
C ALA A 391 -19.28 17.34 -8.15
N ARG A 392 -19.83 17.43 -9.37
CA ARG A 392 -20.73 16.39 -9.91
C ARG A 392 -20.00 15.12 -10.35
N ASN A 393 -18.78 15.27 -10.87
CA ASN A 393 -18.10 14.18 -11.57
C ASN A 393 -16.96 13.54 -10.77
N VAL A 394 -16.49 14.20 -9.70
CA VAL A 394 -15.38 13.71 -8.87
C VAL A 394 -15.79 13.44 -7.41
N LEU A 395 -16.60 14.31 -6.79
CA LEU A 395 -17.03 14.13 -5.39
C LEU A 395 -18.17 13.12 -5.21
N PHE A 396 -18.85 12.75 -6.29
CA PHE A 396 -19.94 11.78 -6.29
C PHE A 396 -19.68 10.66 -7.31
N PRO A 397 -20.28 9.48 -7.09
CA PRO A 397 -20.30 8.39 -8.06
C PRO A 397 -20.62 8.88 -9.48
N SER A 398 -19.71 8.62 -10.42
CA SER A 398 -19.86 9.09 -11.79
C SER A 398 -19.21 8.13 -12.78
N THR A 399 -19.99 7.61 -13.72
CA THR A 399 -19.56 6.63 -14.73
C THR A 399 -18.94 7.24 -15.99
N HIS A 400 -18.71 8.56 -16.00
CA HIS A 400 -18.26 9.24 -17.21
C HIS A 400 -16.88 8.75 -17.68
N LEU A 401 -16.73 8.68 -19.00
CA LEU A 401 -15.50 8.21 -19.64
C LEU A 401 -14.40 9.29 -19.63
N PRO A 402 -13.12 8.87 -19.57
CA PRO A 402 -11.99 9.78 -19.76
C PRO A 402 -12.05 10.43 -21.17
N PRO A 403 -11.43 11.61 -21.33
CA PRO A 403 -11.41 12.29 -22.62
C PRO A 403 -10.53 11.54 -23.62
N GLY A 404 -11.02 11.39 -24.86
CA GLY A 404 -10.35 10.68 -25.94
C GLY A 404 -10.69 9.19 -26.02
N ASN A 405 -9.97 8.47 -26.87
CA ASN A 405 -10.23 7.05 -27.18
C ASN A 405 -9.13 6.11 -26.66
N GLY A 406 -8.06 6.65 -26.05
CA GLY A 406 -6.93 5.88 -25.56
C GLY A 406 -5.96 5.37 -26.63
N LEU A 407 -6.26 5.61 -27.92
CA LEU A 407 -5.46 5.21 -29.08
C LEU A 407 -4.58 6.35 -29.59
N THR A 408 -5.07 7.59 -29.54
CA THR A 408 -4.34 8.79 -29.97
C THR A 408 -4.25 9.79 -28.82
N TYR A 409 -3.13 10.53 -28.78
CA TYR A 409 -2.86 11.53 -27.75
C TYR A 409 -2.26 12.78 -28.38
N SER A 410 -2.86 13.93 -28.09
CA SER A 410 -2.30 15.22 -28.50
C SER A 410 -0.99 15.50 -27.78
N ARG A 411 0.14 15.65 -28.46
CA ARG A 411 1.41 16.01 -27.78
C ARG A 411 1.38 17.48 -27.34
N ALA A 412 2.03 17.78 -26.21
CA ALA A 412 2.11 19.12 -25.64
C ALA A 412 2.78 20.11 -26.60
N GLN A 413 3.79 19.65 -27.35
CA GLN A 413 4.50 20.44 -28.34
C GLN A 413 3.59 20.87 -29.51
N ASN A 414 2.90 19.91 -30.14
CA ASN A 414 1.93 20.20 -31.21
C ASN A 414 0.82 21.16 -30.76
N ARG A 415 0.47 21.14 -29.46
CA ARG A 415 -0.49 22.09 -28.90
C ARG A 415 0.07 23.50 -28.78
N ARG A 416 1.32 23.66 -28.34
CA ARG A 416 1.98 24.98 -28.28
C ARG A 416 2.13 25.57 -29.68
N GLU A 417 2.52 24.75 -30.66
CA GLU A 417 2.60 25.15 -32.06
C GLU A 417 1.24 25.66 -32.57
N LYS A 418 0.15 24.92 -32.33
CA LYS A 418 -1.21 25.37 -32.67
C LYS A 418 -1.67 26.62 -31.91
N GLU A 419 -1.33 26.75 -30.63
CA GLU A 419 -1.65 27.96 -29.84
C GLU A 419 -0.89 29.18 -30.38
N ILE A 420 0.36 29.01 -30.85
CA ILE A 420 1.15 30.07 -31.49
C ILE A 420 0.55 30.42 -32.85
N GLU A 421 0.23 29.42 -33.68
CA GLU A 421 -0.39 29.61 -35.00
C GLU A 421 -1.73 30.36 -34.89
N ASN A 422 -2.61 29.92 -33.98
CA ASN A 422 -3.90 30.58 -33.75
C ASN A 422 -3.74 32.01 -33.20
N LYS A 423 -2.72 32.28 -32.37
CA LYS A 423 -2.43 33.65 -31.91
C LYS A 423 -1.83 34.52 -33.01
N GLY A 424 -1.02 33.94 -33.90
CA GLY A 424 -0.48 34.62 -35.08
C GLY A 424 -1.56 34.98 -36.10
N LEU A 425 -2.56 34.11 -36.28
CA LEU A 425 -3.75 34.35 -37.11
C LEU A 425 -4.74 35.38 -36.53
N MET A 426 -4.67 35.69 -35.23
CA MET A 426 -5.51 36.73 -34.60
C MET A 426 -4.82 38.10 -34.52
N LEU A 427 -3.55 38.19 -34.95
CA LEU A 427 -2.75 39.43 -35.00
C LEU A 427 -2.55 39.94 -36.45
N LEU A 428 -3.17 39.27 -37.42
CA LEU A 428 -3.33 39.69 -38.81
C LEU A 428 -4.82 39.97 -39.05
#